data_AF-A0A3D3JQ14-F1
#
_entry.id   AF-A0A3D3JQ14-F1
#
_cell.length_a   1.000
_cell.length_b   1.000
_cell.length_c   1.000
_cell.angle_alpha   90.00
_cell.angle_beta   90.00
_cell.angle_gamma   90.00
#
_symmetry.space_group_name_H-M   'P 1'
#
loop_
_entity.id
_entity.type
_entity.pdbx_description
1 polymer ?
#
loop_
_entity_poly.entity_id
_entity_poly.type
_entity_poly.pdbx_seq_one_letter_code
_entity_poly.pdbx_strand_id
1 'polypeptide(L)'
;MVKVQQSSEEYARLDTLLRELCEKHGLKLFVDGWTRKTYDVFLDRGRGDQKTHLARVETLATSNGEIRFFDDRATDFVQELGEALESGFEVSEAILIRTKPPAA
;
A
#
# COMPACT_ATOMS: atom_id res chain seq x y z
N MET A 1 -4.41 -3.18 -26.53
CA MET A 1 -5.28 -3.54 -25.39
C MET A 1 -5.56 -2.25 -24.61
N VAL A 2 -6.82 -1.82 -24.53
CA VAL A 2 -7.21 -0.58 -23.85
C VAL A 2 -7.95 -1.00 -22.58
N LYS A 3 -7.38 -0.75 -21.40
CA LYS A 3 -8.05 -1.00 -20.12
C LYS A 3 -8.93 0.21 -19.80
N VAL A 4 -10.23 -0.05 -19.63
CA VAL A 4 -11.25 0.89 -19.16
C VAL A 4 -10.95 1.28 -17.71
N GLN A 5 -11.28 2.51 -17.34
CA GLN A 5 -11.14 3.08 -16.00
C GLN A 5 -11.50 2.06 -14.91
N GLN A 6 -10.55 1.77 -14.02
CA GLN A 6 -10.89 1.22 -12.69
C GLN A 6 -11.90 2.17 -12.07
N SER A 7 -12.96 1.59 -11.51
CA SER A 7 -14.08 2.36 -11.00
C SER A 7 -13.61 3.19 -9.80
N SER A 8 -14.10 4.43 -9.67
CA SER A 8 -13.81 5.27 -8.50
C SER A 8 -14.13 4.57 -7.16
N GLU A 9 -15.01 3.57 -7.20
CA GLU A 9 -15.39 2.72 -6.08
C GLU A 9 -14.26 1.77 -5.64
N GLU A 10 -13.56 1.11 -6.55
CA GLU A 10 -12.41 0.24 -6.20
C GLU A 10 -11.29 1.03 -5.51
N TYR A 11 -11.02 2.25 -5.99
CA TYR A 11 -10.06 3.13 -5.34
C TYR A 11 -10.52 3.56 -3.96
N ALA A 12 -11.81 3.87 -3.77
CA ALA A 12 -12.34 4.18 -2.46
C ALA A 12 -12.23 2.98 -1.50
N ARG A 13 -12.46 1.75 -1.98
CA ARG A 13 -12.28 0.53 -1.18
C ARG A 13 -10.82 0.32 -0.80
N LEU A 14 -9.88 0.54 -1.72
CA LEU A 14 -8.45 0.47 -1.43
C LEU A 14 -8.00 1.53 -0.42
N ASP A 15 -8.47 2.78 -0.57
CA ASP A 15 -8.22 3.87 0.40
C ASP A 15 -8.67 3.44 1.81
N THR A 16 -9.88 2.92 1.95
CA THR A 16 -10.43 2.47 3.23
C THR A 16 -9.61 1.31 3.81
N LEU A 17 -9.33 0.28 3.00
CA LEU A 17 -8.54 -0.87 3.42
C LEU A 17 -7.16 -0.46 3.95
N LEU A 18 -6.44 0.39 3.22
CA LEU A 18 -5.10 0.83 3.62
C LEU A 18 -5.13 1.70 4.88
N ARG A 19 -6.18 2.53 5.06
CA ARG A 19 -6.36 3.32 6.28
C ARG A 19 -6.60 2.41 7.49
N GLU A 20 -7.51 1.46 7.38
CA GLU A 20 -7.83 0.51 8.45
C GLU A 20 -6.60 -0.33 8.84
N LEU A 21 -5.86 -0.85 7.84
CA LEU A 21 -4.62 -1.58 8.08
C LEU A 21 -3.56 -0.69 8.73
N CYS A 22 -3.38 0.55 8.26
CA CYS A 22 -2.42 1.45 8.89
C CYS A 22 -2.80 1.76 10.34
N GLU A 23 -4.08 2.00 10.64
CA GLU A 23 -4.55 2.24 12.01
C GLU A 23 -4.33 1.02 12.90
N LYS A 24 -4.66 -0.18 12.42
CA LYS A 24 -4.44 -1.45 13.13
C LYS A 24 -2.96 -1.66 13.50
N HIS A 25 -2.05 -1.32 12.58
CA HIS A 25 -0.61 -1.50 12.76
C HIS A 25 0.09 -0.28 13.39
N GLY A 26 -0.64 0.78 13.73
CA GLY A 26 -0.07 2.02 14.28
C GLY A 26 0.82 2.79 13.31
N LEU A 27 0.55 2.67 12.01
CA LEU A 27 1.30 3.27 10.91
C LEU A 27 0.61 4.54 10.39
N LYS A 28 1.36 5.36 9.66
CA LYS A 28 0.85 6.56 9.00
C LYS A 28 0.77 6.34 7.49
N LEU A 29 -0.40 6.60 6.93
CA LEU A 29 -0.65 6.57 5.49
C LEU A 29 -0.52 7.97 4.89
N PHE A 30 0.27 8.11 3.84
CA PHE A 30 0.30 9.29 2.98
C PHE A 30 -0.19 8.90 1.59
N VAL A 31 -1.11 9.69 1.04
CA VAL A 31 -1.73 9.41 -0.25
C VAL A 31 -1.44 10.56 -1.19
N ASP A 32 -0.85 10.25 -2.34
CA ASP A 32 -0.58 11.22 -3.41
C ASP A 32 -1.20 10.76 -4.73
N GLY A 33 -1.55 11.72 -5.60
CA GLY A 33 -2.17 11.48 -6.90
C GLY A 33 -3.71 11.42 -6.88
N TRP A 34 -4.32 11.58 -8.06
CA TRP A 34 -5.78 11.63 -8.23
C TRP A 34 -6.31 10.38 -8.95
N THR A 35 -5.82 10.12 -10.17
CA THR A 35 -6.27 8.97 -11.00
C THR A 35 -5.43 7.71 -10.78
N ARG A 36 -4.15 7.88 -10.45
CA ARG A 36 -3.23 6.82 -10.02
C ARG A 36 -2.66 7.26 -8.70
N LYS A 37 -3.17 6.67 -7.63
CA LYS A 37 -2.73 7.03 -6.28
C LYS A 37 -1.51 6.20 -5.89
N THR A 38 -0.63 6.85 -5.15
CA THR A 38 0.48 6.21 -4.44
C THR A 38 0.18 6.32 -2.95
N TYR A 39 0.29 5.19 -2.26
CA TYR A 39 0.04 5.06 -0.84
C TYR A 39 1.36 4.72 -0.16
N ASP A 40 1.93 5.71 0.50
CA ASP A 40 3.18 5.59 1.24
C ASP A 40 2.89 5.36 2.71
N VAL A 41 3.47 4.30 3.26
CA VAL A 41 3.24 3.85 4.63
C VAL A 41 4.48 4.13 5.45
N PHE A 42 4.32 4.87 6.54
CA PHE A 42 5.41 5.30 7.42
C PHE A 42 5.23 4.79 8.84
N LEU A 43 6.34 4.46 9.48
CA LEU A 43 6.40 4.27 10.93
C LEU A 43 6.60 5.64 11.61
N ASP A 44 5.67 6.01 12.48
CA ASP A 44 5.78 7.19 13.33
C ASP A 44 6.24 6.80 14.74
N ARG A 45 7.49 7.10 15.08
CA ARG A 45 8.08 6.77 16.40
C ARG A 45 7.96 7.90 17.43
N GLY A 46 7.18 8.94 17.18
CA GLY A 46 6.80 9.95 18.19
C GLY A 46 7.94 10.81 18.77
N ARG A 47 9.19 10.66 18.31
CA ARG A 47 10.31 11.55 18.65
C ARG A 47 11.25 11.72 17.46
N GLY A 48 11.17 12.89 16.84
CA GLY A 48 12.03 13.32 15.74
C GLY A 48 11.37 13.20 14.37
N ASP A 49 11.87 13.99 13.41
CA ASP A 49 11.38 14.06 12.02
C ASP A 49 11.74 12.80 11.18
N GLN A 50 12.29 11.76 11.82
CA GLN A 50 12.66 10.51 11.15
C GLN A 50 11.44 9.62 10.96
N LYS A 51 10.67 9.92 9.92
CA LYS A 51 9.67 9.00 9.38
C LYS A 51 10.39 7.88 8.63
N THR A 52 10.26 6.64 9.07
CA THR A 52 10.78 5.50 8.29
C THR A 52 9.73 5.13 7.24
N HIS A 53 10.09 5.23 5.97
CA HIS A 53 9.24 4.72 4.89
C HIS A 53 9.28 3.19 4.89
N LEU A 54 8.14 2.56 5.19
CA LEU A 54 8.00 1.12 5.32
C LEU A 54 7.59 0.45 4.02
N ALA A 55 6.57 0.97 3.35
CA ALA A 55 6.01 0.37 2.16
C ALA A 55 5.35 1.41 1.25
N ARG A 56 5.31 1.11 -0.05
CA ARG A 56 4.60 1.86 -1.08
C ARG A 56 3.67 0.92 -1.84
N VAL A 57 2.41 1.32 -1.93
CA VAL A 57 1.38 0.63 -2.69
C VAL A 57 0.88 1.58 -3.77
N GLU A 58 0.66 1.09 -4.98
CA GLU A 58 0.06 1.87 -6.06
C GLU A 58 -1.36 1.37 -6.32
N THR A 59 -2.24 2.18 -6.91
CA THR A 59 -3.58 1.72 -7.29
C THR A 59 -3.56 0.52 -8.24
N LEU A 60 -2.46 0.31 -8.97
CA LEU A 60 -2.27 -0.88 -9.81
C LEU A 60 -2.14 -2.17 -9.01
N ALA A 61 -1.83 -2.11 -7.70
CA ALA A 61 -1.75 -3.27 -6.81
C ALA A 61 -3.05 -4.07 -6.79
N THR A 62 -4.21 -3.44 -7.00
CA THR A 62 -5.50 -4.14 -7.10
C THR A 62 -5.67 -4.94 -8.40
N SER A 63 -4.77 -4.75 -9.37
CA SER A 63 -4.74 -5.50 -10.63
C SER A 63 -3.55 -6.45 -10.76
N ASN A 64 -2.37 -6.08 -10.24
CA ASN A 64 -1.15 -6.88 -10.36
C ASN A 64 -0.69 -7.52 -9.05
N GLY A 65 -1.32 -7.21 -7.92
CA GLY A 65 -0.95 -7.73 -6.60
C GLY A 65 0.39 -7.23 -6.07
N GLU A 66 1.06 -6.27 -6.73
CA GLU A 66 2.40 -5.86 -6.33
C GLU A 66 2.38 -4.91 -5.13
N ILE A 67 3.08 -5.30 -4.07
CA ILE A 67 3.30 -4.49 -2.87
C ILE A 67 4.80 -4.30 -2.70
N ARG A 68 5.25 -3.04 -2.68
CA ARG A 68 6.67 -2.73 -2.47
C ARG A 68 6.92 -2.37 -1.02
N PHE A 69 7.94 -2.97 -0.41
CA PHE A 69 8.37 -2.64 0.94
C PHE A 69 9.87 -2.41 1.03
N PHE A 70 10.27 -1.59 2.00
CA PHE A 70 11.61 -1.04 2.13
C PHE A 70 12.30 -1.46 3.43
N ASP A 71 11.51 -1.85 4.43
CA ASP A 71 11.97 -2.18 5.77
C ASP A 71 11.27 -3.45 6.27
N ASP A 72 12.01 -4.34 6.95
CA ASP A 72 11.47 -5.61 7.45
C ASP A 72 10.39 -5.43 8.52
N ARG A 73 10.33 -4.26 9.16
CA ARG A 73 9.23 -3.88 10.07
C ARG A 73 7.88 -3.76 9.36
N ALA A 74 7.87 -3.70 8.03
CA ALA A 74 6.65 -3.68 7.24
C ALA A 74 6.03 -5.07 7.02
N THR A 75 6.74 -6.16 7.37
CA THR A 75 6.38 -7.54 6.97
C THR A 75 4.95 -7.91 7.34
N ASP A 76 4.55 -7.72 8.60
CA ASP A 76 3.21 -8.08 9.08
C ASP A 76 2.12 -7.26 8.35
N PHE A 77 2.38 -5.98 8.12
CA PHE A 77 1.48 -5.10 7.38
C PHE A 77 1.33 -5.53 5.91
N VAL A 78 2.44 -5.82 5.21
CA VAL A 78 2.38 -6.17 3.78
C VAL A 78 1.84 -7.57 3.52
N GLN A 79 2.03 -8.50 4.45
CA GLN A 79 1.40 -9.82 4.39
C GLN A 79 -0.12 -9.70 4.50
N GLU A 80 -0.61 -8.99 5.52
CA GLU A 80 -2.05 -8.78 5.70
C GLU A 80 -2.67 -8.00 4.54
N LEU A 81 -1.96 -7.01 4.00
CA LEU A 81 -2.38 -6.32 2.79
C LEU A 81 -2.46 -7.28 1.59
N GLY A 82 -1.49 -8.18 1.43
CA GLY A 82 -1.50 -9.17 0.36
C GLY A 82 -2.73 -10.08 0.43
N GLU A 83 -3.03 -10.63 1.60
CA GLU A 83 -4.22 -11.45 1.85
C GLU A 83 -5.52 -10.68 1.58
N ALA A 84 -5.56 -9.40 1.99
CA ALA A 84 -6.71 -8.53 1.72
C ALA A 84 -6.86 -8.19 0.23
N LEU A 85 -5.76 -8.08 -0.52
CA LEU A 85 -5.81 -7.89 -1.97
C LEU A 85 -6.34 -9.13 -2.68
N GLU A 86 -5.87 -10.32 -2.31
CA GLU A 86 -6.31 -11.59 -2.89
C GLU A 86 -7.78 -11.91 -2.59
N SER A 87 -8.25 -11.59 -1.38
CA SER A 87 -9.63 -11.86 -0.96
C SER A 87 -10.63 -10.77 -1.39
N GLY A 88 -10.17 -9.52 -1.48
CA GLY A 88 -11.01 -8.35 -1.71
C GLY A 88 -11.04 -7.84 -3.15
N PHE A 89 -10.06 -8.22 -3.97
CA PHE A 89 -9.88 -7.76 -5.35
C PHE A 89 -9.61 -8.95 -6.28
N GLU A 90 -9.72 -8.75 -7.60
CA GLU A 90 -9.46 -9.79 -8.62
C GLU A 90 -7.96 -10.10 -8.80
N VAL A 91 -7.21 -10.16 -7.70
CA VAL A 91 -5.77 -10.48 -7.66
C VAL A 91 -5.62 -11.95 -7.35
N SER A 92 -4.97 -12.71 -8.23
CA SER A 92 -4.76 -14.15 -8.03
C SER A 92 -3.66 -14.48 -7.02
N GLU A 93 -2.65 -13.62 -6.93
CA GLU A 93 -1.50 -13.78 -6.01
C GLU A 93 -0.92 -12.39 -5.72
N ALA A 94 -0.72 -12.07 -4.45
CA ALA A 94 -0.04 -10.87 -4.03
C ALA A 94 1.49 -11.08 -4.03
N ILE A 95 2.21 -10.15 -4.65
CA ILE A 95 3.67 -10.23 -4.82
C ILE A 95 4.31 -9.18 -3.91
N LEU A 96 5.03 -9.66 -2.89
CA LEU A 96 5.77 -8.82 -1.96
C LEU A 96 7.19 -8.55 -2.50
N ILE A 97 7.48 -7.29 -2.84
CA ILE A 97 8.75 -6.90 -3.45
C ILE A 97 9.55 -6.05 -2.46
N ARG A 98 10.66 -6.62 -1.95
CA ARG A 98 11.64 -5.86 -1.16
C ARG A 98 12.51 -5.01 -2.08
N THR A 99 12.52 -3.70 -1.86
CA THR A 99 13.29 -2.73 -2.64
C THR A 99 13.98 -1.73 -1.73
N LYS A 100 14.92 -0.94 -2.27
CA LYS A 100 15.47 0.22 -1.54
C LYS A 100 14.40 1.32 -1.49
N PRO A 101 14.33 2.10 -0.41
CA PRO A 101 13.46 3.26 -0.36
C PRO A 101 13.84 4.23 -1.49
N PRO A 102 12.87 4.91 -2.12
CA PRO A 102 13.17 5.96 -3.07
C PRO A 102 14.06 7.02 -2.39
N ALA A 103 15.05 7.53 -3.11
CA ALA A 103 15.88 8.62 -2.61
C ALA A 103 14.96 9.82 -2.29
N ALA A 104 15.08 10.33 -1.05
CA ALA A 104 14.33 11.49 -0.58
C ALA A 104 14.82 12.78 -1.25
#